data_AF-A0A3D2IKV3-F1
#
_entry.id   AF-A0A3D2IKV3-F1
#
_cell.length_a   1.000
_cell.length_b   1.000
_cell.length_c   1.000
_cell.angle_alpha   90.00
_cell.angle_beta   90.00
_cell.angle_gamma   90.00
#
_symmetry.space_group_name_H-M   'P 1'
#
loop_
_entity.id
_entity.type
_entity.pdbx_description
1 polymer ?
#
loop_
_entity_poly.entity_id
_entity_poly.type
_entity_poly.pdbx_seq_one_letter_code
_entity_poly.pdbx_strand_id
1 'polypeptide(L)'
;MSKPIVAIVGRPNVGKSTLFNSLAGSRISIIEDTPGVTRDRIYADVEWLDRSFTLIDTGGIEPDTSDIILAQMREQAQIAIDTADVILFLTDLKQGLVDADAKVADMLRRSHKPVLLVVNKVDSWQRDEAAVYEFYNLGIGDPYPISAANRTGIGDLLDEVLRLLPEKRAAEEEDTRPKIAIVGKPNVGKSSLINRLLG
;
A
#
# COMPACT_ATOMS: atom_id res chain seq x y z
N MET A 1 19.85 0.44 1.39
CA MET A 1 18.79 0.80 0.42
C MET A 1 17.51 1.15 1.18
N SER A 2 16.56 1.84 0.55
CA SER A 2 15.22 2.04 1.13
C SER A 2 14.52 0.68 1.27
N LYS A 3 13.70 0.52 2.31
CA LYS A 3 12.86 -0.68 2.49
C LYS A 3 11.90 -0.81 1.29
N PRO A 4 11.55 -2.04 0.86
CA PRO A 4 10.50 -2.23 -0.13
C PRO A 4 9.19 -1.59 0.32
N ILE A 5 8.39 -1.10 -0.63
CA ILE A 5 7.13 -0.41 -0.37
C ILE A 5 5.95 -1.29 -0.80
N VAL A 6 5.00 -1.46 0.11
CA VAL A 6 3.71 -2.11 -0.15
C VAL A 6 2.61 -1.06 0.00
N ALA A 7 1.79 -0.86 -1.03
CA ALA A 7 0.70 0.12 -0.99
C ALA A 7 -0.68 -0.55 -0.99
N ILE A 8 -1.58 -0.08 -0.12
CA ILE A 8 -2.99 -0.52 -0.09
C ILE A 8 -3.82 0.45 -0.91
N VAL A 9 -4.54 -0.07 -1.91
CA VAL A 9 -5.49 0.68 -2.75
C VAL A 9 -6.85 0.00 -2.71
N GLY A 10 -7.92 0.77 -2.74
CA GLY A 10 -9.28 0.24 -2.82
C GLY A 10 -10.32 1.33 -2.60
N ARG A 11 -11.59 1.01 -2.87
CA ARG A 11 -12.70 1.95 -2.67
C ARG A 11 -12.83 2.39 -1.20
N PRO A 12 -13.52 3.49 -0.88
CA PRO A 12 -13.89 3.79 0.49
C PRO A 12 -14.59 2.63 1.20
N ASN A 13 -14.31 2.48 2.50
CA ASN A 13 -14.95 1.49 3.40
C ASN A 13 -14.71 -0.02 3.11
N VAL A 14 -13.81 -0.37 2.18
CA VAL A 14 -13.41 -1.79 1.95
C VAL A 14 -12.55 -2.38 3.08
N GLY A 15 -12.11 -1.54 4.03
CA GLY A 15 -11.32 -1.95 5.19
C GLY A 15 -9.81 -1.73 5.06
N LYS A 16 -9.37 -0.78 4.23
CA LYS A 16 -7.96 -0.36 4.06
C LYS A 16 -7.30 -0.04 5.41
N SER A 17 -7.90 0.87 6.18
CA SER A 17 -7.33 1.28 7.46
C SER A 17 -7.41 0.18 8.53
N THR A 18 -8.40 -0.71 8.47
CA THR A 18 -8.46 -1.89 9.34
C THR A 18 -7.30 -2.84 9.05
N LEU A 19 -7.03 -3.14 7.78
CA LEU A 19 -5.88 -3.95 7.38
C LEU A 19 -4.57 -3.26 7.75
N PHE A 20 -4.43 -1.97 7.42
CA PHE A 20 -3.26 -1.18 7.77
C PHE A 20 -2.94 -1.25 9.25
N ASN A 21 -3.92 -0.97 10.12
CA ASN A 21 -3.74 -1.03 11.56
C ASN A 21 -3.47 -2.45 12.08
N SER A 22 -4.05 -3.48 11.44
CA SER A 22 -3.75 -4.86 11.78
C SER A 22 -2.30 -5.25 11.44
N LEU A 23 -1.75 -4.71 10.37
CA LEU A 23 -0.39 -5.00 9.90
C LEU A 23 0.69 -4.13 10.57
N ALA A 24 0.37 -2.88 10.88
CA ALA A 24 1.31 -1.91 11.47
C ALA A 24 1.77 -2.28 12.90
N GLY A 25 1.11 -3.25 13.55
CA GLY A 25 1.44 -3.66 14.92
C GLY A 25 1.39 -2.50 15.93
N SER A 26 2.18 -2.61 17.01
CA SER A 26 2.30 -1.60 18.07
C SER A 26 3.39 -0.54 17.83
N ARG A 27 4.06 -0.56 16.68
CA ARG A 27 5.05 0.45 16.26
C ARG A 27 4.56 1.19 15.04
N ILE A 28 3.42 1.88 15.20
CA ILE A 28 3.00 2.90 14.23
C ILE A 28 3.99 4.05 14.36
N SER A 29 4.90 4.21 13.41
CA SER A 29 5.59 5.49 13.24
C SER A 29 4.60 6.44 12.59
N ILE A 30 3.74 7.07 13.39
CA ILE A 30 2.98 8.23 12.93
C ILE A 30 4.03 9.32 12.68
N ILE A 31 4.30 9.60 11.40
CA ILE A 31 5.08 10.79 11.03
C ILE A 31 4.09 11.95 11.10
N GLU A 32 4.08 12.64 12.25
CA GLU A 32 3.33 13.87 12.43
C GLU A 32 4.05 15.07 11.78
N ASP A 33 3.21 15.96 11.24
CA ASP A 33 3.39 17.09 10.33
C ASP A 33 4.68 17.96 10.38
N THR A 34 5.07 18.44 9.19
CA THR A 34 5.75 19.72 9.01
C THR A 34 4.82 20.66 8.22
N PRO A 35 4.62 21.94 8.60
CA PRO A 35 3.64 22.80 7.93
C PRO A 35 3.95 23.01 6.44
N GLY A 36 3.06 22.54 5.55
CA GLY A 36 3.09 22.84 4.11
C GLY A 36 3.13 21.65 3.14
N VAL A 37 2.90 20.41 3.60
CA VAL A 37 2.77 19.21 2.75
C VAL A 37 1.34 18.68 2.75
N THR A 38 0.89 18.11 1.63
CA THR A 38 -0.42 17.46 1.50
C THR A 38 -0.53 16.28 2.48
N ARG A 39 -1.67 16.19 3.17
CA ARG A 39 -1.88 15.57 4.48
C ARG A 39 -2.11 14.04 4.47
N ASP A 40 -1.98 13.38 3.33
CA ASP A 40 -2.96 12.32 3.02
C ASP A 40 -2.42 10.87 2.99
N ARG A 41 -1.22 10.60 3.54
CA ARG A 41 -0.60 9.25 3.49
C ARG A 41 -0.01 8.82 4.82
N ILE A 42 -0.43 7.64 5.29
CA ILE A 42 0.03 7.01 6.54
C ILE A 42 1.02 5.90 6.18
N TYR A 43 2.14 5.86 6.91
CA TYR A 43 3.22 4.89 6.73
C TYR A 43 3.37 4.04 7.98
N ALA A 44 3.63 2.75 7.79
CA ALA A 44 3.98 1.84 8.87
C ALA A 44 5.11 0.90 8.45
N ASP A 45 6.04 0.63 9.36
CA ASP A 45 7.01 -0.44 9.18
C ASP A 45 6.37 -1.78 9.59
N VAL A 46 6.33 -2.73 8.66
CA VAL A 46 5.81 -4.08 8.88
C VAL A 46 6.96 -5.06 8.84
N GLU A 47 6.97 -6.02 9.76
CA GLU A 47 7.93 -7.11 9.82
C GLU A 47 7.20 -8.45 9.81
N TRP A 48 7.62 -9.33 8.91
CA TRP A 48 7.09 -10.70 8.77
C TRP A 48 8.25 -11.63 8.40
N LEU A 49 8.41 -12.74 9.12
CA LEU A 49 9.47 -13.75 8.87
C LEU A 49 10.87 -13.12 8.63
N ASP A 50 11.31 -12.23 9.52
CA ASP A 50 12.60 -11.50 9.47
C ASP A 50 12.81 -10.61 8.22
N ARG A 51 11.74 -10.34 7.46
CA ARG A 51 11.73 -9.38 6.36
C ARG A 51 10.87 -8.19 6.72
N SER A 52 11.37 -7.00 6.43
CA SER A 52 10.65 -5.75 6.69
C SER A 52 10.34 -5.00 5.40
N PHE A 53 9.18 -4.37 5.37
CA PHE A 53 8.76 -3.46 4.30
C PHE A 53 7.98 -2.28 4.89
N THR A 54 7.86 -1.21 4.11
CA THR A 54 7.05 -0.05 4.47
C THR A 54 5.68 -0.20 3.84
N LEU A 55 4.64 -0.23 4.67
CA LEU A 55 3.25 -0.23 4.26
C LEU A 55 2.72 1.20 4.13
N ILE A 56 2.01 1.49 3.06
CA ILE A 56 1.38 2.79 2.80
C ILE A 56 -0.13 2.60 2.64
N ASP A 57 -0.92 3.37 3.39
CA ASP A 57 -2.35 3.55 3.10
C ASP A 57 -2.52 4.75 2.17
N THR A 58 -2.93 4.52 0.91
CA THR A 58 -3.18 5.61 -0.04
C THR A 58 -4.48 6.36 0.24
N GLY A 59 -5.30 5.89 1.20
CA GLY A 59 -6.59 6.46 1.56
C GLY A 59 -6.61 7.33 2.80
N GLY A 60 -5.45 7.84 3.26
CA GLY A 60 -5.32 8.59 4.51
C GLY A 60 -6.15 9.89 4.50
N ILE A 61 -7.36 9.82 5.06
CA ILE A 61 -8.34 10.89 5.33
C ILE A 61 -9.24 11.21 4.13
N GLU A 62 -10.26 10.35 3.96
CA GLU A 62 -11.36 10.48 3.00
C GLU A 62 -12.22 11.74 3.29
N PRO A 63 -12.47 12.65 2.32
CA PRO A 63 -13.52 13.66 2.42
C PRO A 63 -14.90 13.05 2.16
N ASP A 64 -15.92 13.46 2.93
CA ASP A 64 -17.29 12.92 3.02
C ASP A 64 -18.17 12.97 1.74
N THR A 65 -17.65 13.30 0.54
CA THR A 65 -18.48 13.54 -0.65
C THR A 65 -18.48 12.40 -1.66
N SER A 66 -19.68 11.91 -1.97
CA SER A 66 -19.95 10.79 -2.89
C SER A 66 -19.55 11.03 -4.34
N ASP A 67 -19.46 12.29 -4.78
CA ASP A 67 -19.40 12.64 -6.20
C ASP A 67 -18.02 12.47 -6.85
N ILE A 68 -16.97 12.15 -6.07
CA ILE A 68 -15.57 12.15 -6.54
C ILE A 68 -14.87 10.78 -6.31
N ILE A 69 -15.60 9.76 -5.84
CA ILE A 69 -15.03 8.46 -5.42
C ILE A 69 -14.16 7.82 -6.50
N LEU A 70 -14.64 7.75 -7.76
CA LEU A 70 -13.88 7.14 -8.84
C LEU A 70 -12.61 7.93 -9.17
N ALA A 71 -12.66 9.25 -9.19
CA ALA A 71 -11.49 10.07 -9.49
C ALA A 71 -10.41 9.91 -8.41
N GLN A 72 -10.82 9.92 -7.14
CA GLN A 72 -9.93 9.67 -6.00
C GLN A 72 -9.32 8.26 -6.06
N MET A 73 -10.12 7.22 -6.31
CA MET A 73 -9.62 5.86 -6.44
C MET A 73 -8.56 5.73 -7.55
N ARG A 74 -8.74 6.43 -8.68
CA ARG A 74 -7.77 6.44 -9.79
C ARG A 74 -6.49 7.16 -9.41
N GLU A 75 -6.57 8.28 -8.70
CA GLU A 75 -5.40 9.00 -8.19
C GLU A 75 -4.60 8.14 -7.19
N GLN A 76 -5.30 7.50 -6.25
CA GLN A 76 -4.70 6.56 -5.28
C GLN A 76 -4.01 5.39 -5.98
N ALA A 77 -4.67 4.80 -6.99
CA ALA A 77 -4.08 3.75 -7.80
C ALA A 77 -2.82 4.24 -8.54
N GLN A 78 -2.84 5.44 -9.12
CA GLN A 78 -1.68 6.00 -9.80
C GLN A 78 -0.50 6.21 -8.84
N ILE A 79 -0.76 6.74 -7.64
CA ILE A 79 0.27 6.92 -6.61
C ILE A 79 0.87 5.56 -6.20
N ALA A 80 0.05 4.53 -6.02
CA ALA A 80 0.54 3.19 -5.71
C ALA A 80 1.38 2.60 -6.85
N ILE A 81 0.95 2.78 -8.11
CA ILE A 81 1.70 2.37 -9.29
C ILE A 81 3.08 3.03 -9.32
N ASP A 82 3.16 4.32 -9.02
CA ASP A 82 4.42 5.08 -9.11
C ASP A 82 5.39 4.76 -7.97
N THR A 83 4.89 4.36 -6.80
CA THR A 83 5.69 4.29 -5.57
C THR A 83 5.90 2.89 -5.01
N ALA A 84 4.99 1.94 -5.26
CA ALA A 84 5.02 0.63 -4.61
C ALA A 84 5.84 -0.40 -5.40
N ASP A 85 6.48 -1.31 -4.66
CA ASP A 85 7.04 -2.55 -5.21
C ASP A 85 5.95 -3.62 -5.35
N VAL A 86 4.98 -3.65 -4.42
CA VAL A 86 3.80 -4.54 -4.45
C VAL A 86 2.55 -3.73 -4.09
N ILE A 87 1.46 -3.94 -4.82
CA ILE A 87 0.18 -3.28 -4.57
C ILE A 87 -0.83 -4.29 -4.01
N LEU A 88 -1.45 -3.97 -2.88
CA LEU A 88 -2.61 -4.68 -2.35
C LEU A 88 -3.88 -4.00 -2.83
N PHE A 89 -4.58 -4.61 -3.78
CA PHE A 89 -5.86 -4.11 -4.24
C PHE A 89 -6.99 -4.70 -3.40
N LEU A 90 -7.45 -3.93 -2.41
CA LEU A 90 -8.47 -4.34 -1.47
C LEU A 90 -9.88 -4.11 -2.00
N THR A 91 -10.71 -5.14 -1.86
CA THR A 91 -12.13 -5.17 -2.21
C THR A 91 -12.97 -5.67 -1.03
N ASP A 92 -14.30 -5.51 -1.11
CA ASP A 92 -15.23 -5.86 -0.03
C ASP A 92 -16.17 -6.98 -0.47
N LEU A 93 -16.02 -8.17 0.13
CA LEU A 93 -16.89 -9.32 -0.15
C LEU A 93 -18.37 -8.99 0.05
N LYS A 94 -18.72 -8.28 1.14
CA LYS A 94 -20.12 -8.04 1.52
C LYS A 94 -20.83 -7.09 0.57
N GLN A 95 -20.08 -6.20 -0.08
CA GLN A 95 -20.61 -5.29 -1.10
C GLN A 95 -20.50 -5.86 -2.51
N GLY A 96 -19.64 -6.85 -2.74
CA GLY A 96 -19.36 -7.41 -4.05
C GLY A 96 -18.59 -6.44 -4.95
N LEU A 97 -18.52 -6.80 -6.24
CA LEU A 97 -17.86 -6.00 -7.26
C LEU A 97 -18.71 -4.79 -7.66
N VAL A 98 -18.05 -3.63 -7.80
CA VAL A 98 -18.66 -2.44 -8.41
C VAL A 98 -17.83 -1.92 -9.59
N ASP A 99 -18.45 -1.10 -10.45
CA ASP A 99 -17.80 -0.52 -11.64
C ASP A 99 -16.48 0.21 -11.33
N ALA A 100 -16.38 0.83 -10.16
CA ALA A 100 -15.17 1.52 -9.74
C ALA A 100 -13.99 0.55 -9.53
N ASP A 101 -14.26 -0.67 -9.05
CA ASP A 101 -13.23 -1.69 -8.83
C ASP A 101 -12.68 -2.17 -10.18
N ALA A 102 -13.54 -2.41 -11.16
CA ALA A 102 -13.13 -2.80 -12.52
C ALA A 102 -12.23 -1.73 -13.18
N LYS A 103 -12.57 -0.45 -13.03
CA LYS A 103 -11.78 0.66 -13.59
C LYS A 103 -10.41 0.79 -12.93
N VAL A 104 -10.30 0.56 -11.63
CA VAL A 104 -9.01 0.55 -10.92
C VAL A 104 -8.21 -0.70 -11.29
N ALA A 105 -8.85 -1.86 -11.34
CA ALA A 105 -8.20 -3.10 -11.79
C ALA A 105 -7.59 -2.94 -13.19
N ASP A 106 -8.28 -2.30 -14.12
CA ASP A 106 -7.75 -1.98 -15.45
C ASP A 106 -6.46 -1.16 -15.41
N MET A 107 -6.40 -0.14 -14.53
CA MET A 107 -5.20 0.67 -14.37
C MET A 107 -4.05 -0.14 -13.78
N LEU A 108 -4.33 -0.91 -12.72
CA LEU A 108 -3.33 -1.74 -12.05
C LEU A 108 -2.78 -2.83 -12.98
N ARG A 109 -3.62 -3.48 -13.79
CA ARG A 109 -3.18 -4.48 -14.78
C ARG A 109 -2.21 -3.90 -15.82
N ARG A 110 -2.47 -2.69 -16.29
CA ARG A 110 -1.62 -2.00 -17.29
C ARG A 110 -0.30 -1.50 -16.72
N SER A 111 -0.17 -1.41 -15.40
CA SER A 111 1.06 -0.94 -14.74
C SER A 111 2.21 -1.95 -14.77
N HIS A 112 1.91 -3.23 -14.99
CA HIS A 112 2.84 -4.35 -14.87
C HIS A 112 3.54 -4.47 -13.50
N LYS A 113 3.04 -3.75 -12.47
CA LYS A 113 3.46 -3.95 -11.08
C LYS A 113 2.89 -5.26 -10.53
N PRO A 114 3.58 -5.93 -9.58
CA PRO A 114 2.97 -6.99 -8.80
C PRO A 114 1.75 -6.47 -8.03
N VAL A 115 0.59 -7.08 -8.27
CA VAL A 115 -0.68 -6.73 -7.61
C VAL A 115 -1.27 -7.99 -6.98
N LEU A 116 -1.68 -7.88 -5.73
CA LEU A 116 -2.46 -8.90 -5.02
C LEU A 116 -3.90 -8.41 -4.89
N LEU A 117 -4.83 -9.18 -5.47
CA LEU A 117 -6.26 -8.95 -5.29
C LEU A 117 -6.65 -9.47 -3.91
N VAL A 118 -7.00 -8.57 -2.99
CA VAL A 118 -7.37 -8.94 -1.63
C VAL A 118 -8.87 -8.75 -1.45
N VAL A 119 -9.58 -9.84 -1.16
CA VAL A 119 -11.02 -9.82 -0.90
C VAL A 119 -11.20 -9.81 0.61
N ASN A 120 -11.55 -8.65 1.16
CA ASN A 120 -11.68 -8.45 2.60
C ASN A 120 -13.11 -8.77 3.08
N LYS A 121 -13.27 -8.92 4.40
CA LYS A 121 -14.53 -9.25 5.10
C LYS A 121 -15.04 -10.67 4.79
N VAL A 122 -14.12 -11.60 4.55
CA VAL A 122 -14.39 -13.04 4.43
C VAL A 122 -14.38 -13.66 5.83
N ASP A 123 -15.52 -13.64 6.50
CA ASP A 123 -15.63 -14.04 7.92
C ASP A 123 -15.80 -15.55 8.10
N SER A 124 -16.34 -16.26 7.10
CA SER A 124 -16.48 -17.72 7.12
C SER A 124 -16.30 -18.30 5.72
N TRP A 125 -15.18 -19.02 5.51
CA TRP A 125 -14.87 -19.63 4.21
C TRP A 125 -15.98 -20.55 3.70
N GLN A 126 -16.56 -21.40 4.56
CA GLN A 126 -17.59 -22.36 4.15
C GLN A 126 -18.84 -21.70 3.54
N ARG A 127 -19.11 -20.45 3.91
CA ARG A 127 -20.25 -19.68 3.40
C ARG A 127 -19.86 -18.79 2.24
N ASP A 128 -18.67 -18.20 2.33
CA ASP A 128 -18.27 -17.06 1.50
C ASP A 128 -17.46 -17.47 0.26
N GLU A 129 -16.95 -18.71 0.18
CA GLU A 129 -16.09 -19.23 -0.90
C GLU A 129 -16.63 -18.92 -2.32
N ALA A 130 -17.90 -19.23 -2.58
CA ALA A 130 -18.49 -19.01 -3.90
C ALA A 130 -18.50 -17.52 -4.30
N ALA A 131 -18.75 -16.62 -3.34
CA ALA A 131 -18.76 -15.18 -3.57
C ALA A 131 -17.34 -14.61 -3.76
N VAL A 132 -16.33 -15.20 -3.11
CA VAL A 132 -14.91 -14.84 -3.34
C VAL A 132 -14.51 -15.12 -4.79
N TYR A 133 -14.99 -16.22 -5.38
CA TYR A 133 -14.68 -16.54 -6.78
C TYR A 133 -15.27 -15.57 -7.80
N GLU A 134 -16.29 -14.79 -7.46
CA GLU A 134 -16.80 -13.75 -8.35
C GLU A 134 -15.74 -12.67 -8.64
N PHE A 135 -14.77 -12.47 -7.75
CA PHE A 135 -13.72 -11.47 -7.90
C PHE A 135 -12.70 -11.81 -8.99
N TYR A 136 -12.68 -13.06 -9.49
CA TYR A 136 -11.93 -13.42 -10.71
C TYR A 136 -12.33 -12.57 -11.92
N ASN A 137 -13.55 -12.03 -11.95
CA ASN A 137 -14.03 -11.17 -13.04
C ASN A 137 -13.22 -9.87 -13.19
N LEU A 138 -12.44 -9.46 -12.18
CA LEU A 138 -11.51 -8.33 -12.29
C LEU A 138 -10.27 -8.63 -13.14
N GLY A 139 -9.98 -9.92 -13.36
CA GLY A 139 -8.90 -10.39 -14.24
C GLY A 139 -7.49 -9.93 -13.82
N ILE A 140 -7.26 -9.75 -12.52
CA ILE A 140 -6.00 -9.25 -11.94
C ILE A 140 -5.28 -10.30 -11.06
N GLY A 141 -5.56 -11.58 -11.30
CA GLY A 141 -4.96 -12.71 -10.58
C GLY A 141 -5.94 -13.40 -9.64
N ASP A 142 -5.41 -14.30 -8.80
CA ASP A 142 -6.20 -15.05 -7.81
C ASP A 142 -6.64 -14.15 -6.65
N PRO A 143 -7.90 -14.23 -6.20
CA PRO A 143 -8.37 -13.48 -5.04
C PRO A 143 -7.83 -14.11 -3.75
N TYR A 144 -7.23 -13.27 -2.90
CA TYR A 144 -6.75 -13.61 -1.57
C TYR A 144 -7.81 -13.26 -0.52
N PRO A 145 -8.53 -14.24 0.04
CA PRO A 145 -9.57 -13.99 1.02
C PRO A 145 -8.98 -13.66 2.39
N ILE A 146 -9.41 -12.54 2.98
CA ILE A 146 -9.03 -12.17 4.35
C ILE A 146 -10.24 -11.65 5.14
N SER A 147 -10.14 -11.68 6.47
CA SER A 147 -10.90 -10.78 7.34
C SER A 147 -9.92 -10.00 8.19
N ALA A 148 -9.67 -8.73 7.80
CA ALA A 148 -8.78 -7.85 8.54
C ALA A 148 -9.27 -7.62 9.98
N ALA A 149 -10.59 -7.58 10.20
CA ALA A 149 -11.18 -7.41 11.52
C ALA A 149 -10.94 -8.63 12.43
N ASN A 150 -11.04 -9.83 11.87
CA ASN A 150 -10.85 -11.10 12.60
C ASN A 150 -9.41 -11.64 12.54
N ARG A 151 -8.52 -10.95 11.80
CA ARG A 151 -7.12 -11.34 11.56
C ARG A 151 -6.95 -12.72 10.93
N THR A 152 -7.88 -13.12 10.06
CA THR A 152 -7.82 -14.38 9.31
C THR A 152 -7.29 -14.15 7.89
N GLY A 153 -6.54 -15.11 7.35
CA GLY A 153 -5.93 -15.03 6.01
C GLY A 153 -4.74 -14.07 5.88
N ILE A 154 -4.40 -13.34 6.95
CA ILE A 154 -3.31 -12.35 6.94
C ILE A 154 -1.94 -12.99 6.76
N GLY A 155 -1.70 -14.16 7.36
CA GLY A 155 -0.42 -14.87 7.23
C GLY A 155 -0.12 -15.24 5.79
N ASP A 156 -1.07 -15.92 5.13
CA ASP A 156 -0.94 -16.32 3.72
C ASP A 156 -0.76 -15.10 2.79
N LEU A 157 -1.47 -13.99 3.07
CA LEU A 157 -1.29 -12.73 2.35
C LEU A 157 0.14 -12.18 2.52
N LEU A 158 0.68 -12.18 3.75
CA LEU A 158 2.02 -11.66 4.03
C LEU A 158 3.11 -12.54 3.42
N ASP A 159 2.95 -13.86 3.44
CA ASP A 159 3.86 -14.80 2.77
C ASP A 159 3.94 -14.50 1.27
N GLU A 160 2.79 -14.27 0.64
CA GLU A 160 2.72 -13.91 -0.78
C GLU A 160 3.31 -12.53 -1.06
N VAL A 161 3.06 -11.53 -0.20
CA VAL A 161 3.71 -10.21 -0.30
C VAL A 161 5.23 -10.38 -0.29
N LEU A 162 5.78 -11.12 0.68
CA LEU A 162 7.23 -11.34 0.75
C LEU A 162 7.75 -12.05 -0.50
N ARG A 163 7.03 -13.02 -1.05
CA ARG A 163 7.40 -13.72 -2.29
C ARG A 163 7.54 -12.78 -3.49
N LEU A 164 6.71 -11.75 -3.56
CA LEU A 164 6.71 -10.75 -4.65
C LEU A 164 7.68 -9.59 -4.42
N LEU A 165 8.01 -9.26 -3.17
CA LEU A 165 8.97 -8.21 -2.87
C LEU A 165 10.36 -8.60 -3.42
N PRO A 166 11.12 -7.64 -3.99
CA PRO A 166 12.46 -7.91 -4.47
C PRO A 166 13.31 -8.55 -3.37
N GLU A 167 14.12 -9.54 -3.74
CA GLU A 167 15.05 -10.17 -2.81
C GLU A 167 15.91 -9.09 -2.14
N LYS A 168 16.17 -9.28 -0.84
CA LYS A 168 17.10 -8.43 -0.10
C LYS A 168 18.42 -8.50 -0.87
N ARG A 169 18.78 -7.46 -1.63
CA ARG A 169 20.15 -7.34 -2.13
C ARG A 169 21.02 -7.56 -0.90
N ALA A 170 21.84 -8.61 -0.94
CA ALA A 170 22.70 -9.02 0.17
C ALA A 170 23.24 -7.74 0.80
N ALA A 171 23.11 -7.61 2.12
CA ALA A 171 23.54 -6.42 2.84
C ALA A 171 24.93 -6.06 2.33
N GLU A 172 25.01 -5.09 1.42
CA GLU A 172 26.25 -4.40 1.13
C GLU A 172 26.70 -3.96 2.51
N GLU A 173 27.90 -4.41 2.91
CA GLU A 173 28.54 -4.10 4.20
C GLU A 173 27.97 -2.79 4.72
N GLU A 174 27.33 -2.81 5.90
CA GLU A 174 26.65 -1.63 6.45
C GLU A 174 27.47 -0.39 6.11
N ASP A 175 27.01 0.40 5.15
CA ASP A 175 27.73 1.59 4.74
C ASP A 175 27.70 2.52 5.95
N THR A 176 28.76 2.44 6.75
CA THR A 176 28.90 3.15 8.03
C THR A 176 28.99 4.65 7.82
N ARG A 177 29.13 5.10 6.56
CA ARG A 177 29.14 6.52 6.23
C ARG A 177 27.73 7.10 6.44
N PRO A 178 27.64 8.30 7.03
CA PRO A 178 26.36 8.97 7.22
C PRO A 178 25.70 9.25 5.88
N LYS A 179 24.45 8.80 5.71
CA LYS A 179 23.60 9.14 4.56
C LYS A 179 22.94 10.49 4.82
N ILE A 180 23.45 11.52 4.16
CA ILE A 180 23.00 12.90 4.34
C ILE A 180 22.07 13.28 3.18
N ALA A 181 20.86 13.73 3.50
CA ALA A 181 19.96 14.39 2.56
C ALA A 181 19.84 15.87 2.92
N ILE A 182 20.05 16.76 1.94
CA ILE A 182 19.84 18.20 2.11
C ILE A 182 18.45 18.54 1.56
N VAL A 183 17.50 18.77 2.46
CA VAL A 183 16.09 19.02 2.13
C VAL A 183 15.71 20.46 2.49
N GLY A 184 14.86 21.08 1.68
CA GLY A 184 14.44 22.48 1.87
C GLY A 184 13.62 23.00 0.68
N LYS A 185 12.88 24.11 0.89
CA LYS A 185 12.01 24.72 -0.13
C LYS A 185 12.75 25.06 -1.44
N PRO A 186 12.08 25.20 -2.59
CA PRO A 186 12.71 25.65 -3.83
C PRO A 186 13.53 26.94 -3.62
N ASN A 187 14.71 27.03 -4.25
CA ASN A 187 15.58 28.22 -4.24
C ASN A 187 16.18 28.67 -2.89
N VAL A 188 16.09 27.87 -1.81
CA VAL A 188 16.72 28.22 -0.50
C VAL A 188 18.24 28.02 -0.43
N GLY A 189 18.91 27.79 -1.57
CA GLY A 189 20.36 27.61 -1.61
C GLY A 189 20.87 26.19 -1.33
N LYS A 190 20.01 25.16 -1.41
CA LYS A 190 20.40 23.73 -1.26
C LYS A 190 21.59 23.36 -2.15
N SER A 191 21.51 23.73 -3.43
CA SER A 191 22.57 23.43 -4.41
C SER A 191 23.86 24.18 -4.09
N SER A 192 23.76 25.43 -3.61
CA SER A 192 24.94 26.20 -3.18
C SER A 192 25.63 25.59 -1.96
N LEU A 193 24.87 25.04 -1.02
CA LEU A 193 25.39 24.33 0.15
C LEU A 193 26.07 23.02 -0.25
N ILE A 194 25.44 22.23 -1.13
CA ILE A 194 26.02 20.99 -1.68
C ILE A 194 27.35 21.29 -2.36
N ASN A 195 27.39 22.28 -3.26
CA ASN A 195 28.61 22.64 -3.97
C ASN A 195 29.71 23.07 -3.01
N ARG A 196 29.41 23.93 -2.02
CA ARG A 196 30.41 24.35 -1.03
C ARG A 196 30.95 23.21 -0.16
N LEU A 197 30.14 22.18 0.11
CA LEU A 197 30.58 20.99 0.86
C LEU A 197 31.42 20.03 0.01
N LEU A 198 31.21 20.01 -1.31
CA LEU A 198 31.95 19.15 -2.24
C LEU A 198 33.25 19.80 -2.76
N GLY A 199 33.42 21.11 -2.56
CA GLY A 199 34.58 21.89 -3.04
C GLY A 199 34.37 22.47 -4.43
#